data_AF-A0A957N735-F1
#
_entry.id   AF-A0A957N735-F1
#
_cell.length_a   1.000
_cell.length_b   1.000
_cell.length_c   1.000
_cell.angle_alpha   90.00
_cell.angle_beta   90.00
_cell.angle_gamma   90.00
#
_symmetry.space_group_name_H-M   'P 1'
#
loop_
_entity.id
_entity.type
_entity.pdbx_description
1 polymer ?
#
loop_
_entity_poly.entity_id
_entity_poly.type
_entity_poly.pdbx_seq_one_letter_code
_entity_poly.pdbx_strand_id
1 'polypeptide(L)' 'KSLEEIRQHINADSLAYLSVKGMMHAIRESDGYCNACFTGDYPFQTHIPLIELQEKDKFAQVWGD' A
#
# COMPACT_ATOMS: atom_id res chain seq x y z
N LYS A 1 -4.57 -8.62 11.63
CA LYS A 1 -5.54 -8.34 12.71
C LYS A 1 -6.93 -8.31 12.10
N SER A 2 -7.93 -8.88 12.75
CA SER A 2 -9.33 -8.77 12.35
C SER A 2 -9.83 -7.33 12.55
N LEU A 3 -10.99 -6.99 11.97
CA LEU A 3 -11.62 -5.68 12.16
C LEU A 3 -11.87 -5.39 13.66
N GLU A 4 -12.35 -6.39 14.40
CA GLU A 4 -12.63 -6.25 15.83
C GLU A 4 -11.34 -6.10 16.65
N GLU A 5 -10.28 -6.84 16.32
CA GLU A 5 -8.97 -6.67 16.97
C GLU A 5 -8.41 -5.26 16.75
N ILE A 6 -8.58 -4.68 15.56
CA ILE A 6 -8.13 -3.32 15.27
C ILE A 6 -8.97 -2.29 16.03
N ARG A 7 -10.30 -2.43 16.03
CA ARG A 7 -11.22 -1.56 16.78
C ARG A 7 -10.87 -1.52 18.28
N GLN A 8 -10.66 -2.70 18.87
CA GLN A 8 -10.25 -2.83 20.27
C GLN A 8 -8.86 -2.22 20.51
N HIS A 9 -7.90 -2.47 19.61
CA HIS A 9 -6.54 -1.96 19.73
C HIS A 9 -6.46 -0.43 19.77
N ILE A 10 -7.31 0.26 19.01
CA ILE A 10 -7.38 1.73 18.97
C ILE A 10 -8.38 2.33 19.97
N ASN A 11 -9.06 1.49 20.76
CA ASN A 11 -10.10 1.87 21.73
C ASN A 11 -11.22 2.75 21.15
N ALA A 12 -11.78 2.35 20.00
CA ALA A 12 -12.89 3.04 19.35
C ALA A 12 -14.23 2.34 19.59
N ASP A 13 -15.33 3.09 19.70
CA ASP A 13 -16.68 2.53 19.83
C ASP A 13 -17.13 1.75 18.58
N SER A 14 -16.69 2.20 17.40
CA SER A 14 -16.99 1.56 16.11
C SER A 14 -15.83 1.72 15.14
N LEU A 15 -15.76 0.83 14.14
CA LEU A 15 -14.77 0.87 13.07
C LEU A 15 -15.37 0.29 11.79
N ALA A 16 -15.15 0.99 10.67
CA ALA A 16 -15.47 0.51 9.33
C ALA A 16 -14.40 0.99 8.35
N TYR A 17 -14.16 0.21 7.29
CA TYR A 17 -13.29 0.61 6.19
C TYR A 17 -14.10 1.20 5.03
N LEU A 18 -13.54 2.20 4.37
CA LEU A 18 -14.03 2.63 3.06
C LEU A 18 -13.78 1.50 2.05
N SER A 19 -14.81 1.11 1.30
CA SER A 19 -14.64 0.10 0.24
C SER A 19 -13.78 0.67 -0.90
N VAL A 20 -12.97 -0.18 -1.54
CA VAL A 20 -12.17 0.22 -2.72
C VAL A 20 -13.06 0.81 -3.81
N LYS A 21 -14.22 0.18 -4.08
CA LYS A 21 -15.20 0.71 -5.03
C LYS A 21 -15.71 2.10 -4.65
N GLY A 22 -16.02 2.33 -3.38
CA GLY A 22 -16.46 3.63 -2.87
C GLY A 22 -15.38 4.70 -2.98
N MET A 23 -14.12 4.34 -2.70
CA MET A 23 -12.96 5.22 -2.89
C MET A 23 -12.79 5.64 -4.36
N MET A 24 -12.82 4.68 -5.29
CA MET A 24 -12.71 4.96 -6.73
C MET A 24 -13.88 5.84 -7.22
N HIS A 25 -15.10 5.54 -6.76
CA HIS A 25 -16.26 6.37 -7.07
C HIS A 25 -16.11 7.83 -6.60
N ALA A 26 -15.54 8.06 -5.41
CA ALA A 26 -15.37 9.39 -4.84
C ALA A 26 -14.42 10.28 -5.67
N ILE A 27 -13.41 9.68 -6.30
CA ILE A 27 -12.49 10.38 -7.22
C ILE A 27 -13.03 10.47 -8.65
N ARG A 28 -14.26 10.01 -8.90
CA ARG A 28 -14.94 9.99 -10.21
C ARG A 28 -14.23 9.15 -11.27
N GLU A 29 -13.53 8.12 -10.85
CA GLU A 29 -12.75 7.27 -11.75
C GLU A 29 -13.02 5.80 -11.45
N SER A 30 -12.93 4.95 -12.48
CA SER A 30 -13.06 3.50 -12.33
C SER A 30 -11.76 2.74 -12.62
N ASP A 31 -10.77 3.42 -13.22
CA ASP A 31 -9.48 2.89 -13.66
C ASP A 31 -8.44 4.03 -13.68
N GLY A 32 -7.21 3.77 -14.11
CA GLY A 32 -6.14 4.75 -14.29
C GLY A 32 -5.39 5.11 -13.00
N TYR A 33 -5.95 4.76 -11.84
CA TYR A 33 -5.30 4.91 -10.54
C TYR A 33 -4.96 3.55 -9.95
N CYS A 34 -3.70 3.38 -9.55
CA CYS A 34 -3.24 2.18 -8.86
C CYS A 34 -3.94 2.06 -7.49
N ASN A 35 -4.54 0.90 -7.21
CA ASN A 35 -5.17 0.56 -5.93
C ASN A 35 -4.58 -0.70 -5.27
N ALA A 36 -3.40 -1.13 -5.72
CA ALA A 36 -2.74 -2.36 -5.29
C ALA A 36 -2.40 -2.41 -3.80
N CYS A 37 -2.25 -1.27 -3.12
CA CYS A 37 -2.08 -1.24 -1.66
C CYS A 37 -3.29 -1.82 -0.90
N PHE A 38 -4.47 -1.87 -1.55
CA PHE A 38 -5.70 -2.40 -0.98
C PHE A 38 -6.11 -3.76 -1.57
N THR A 39 -5.84 -3.99 -2.86
CA THR A 39 -6.24 -5.22 -3.59
C THR A 39 -5.12 -6.26 -3.71
N GLY A 40 -3.85 -5.82 -3.68
CA GLY A 40 -2.70 -6.63 -4.07
C GLY A 40 -2.47 -6.74 -5.58
N ASP A 41 -3.39 -6.22 -6.40
CA ASP A 41 -3.36 -6.33 -7.86
C ASP A 41 -2.55 -5.17 -8.46
N TYR A 42 -1.23 -5.37 -8.59
CA TYR A 42 -0.34 -4.38 -9.19
C TYR A 42 -0.53 -4.34 -10.72
N PRO A 43 -0.58 -3.14 -11.33
CA PRO A 43 -0.78 -2.99 -12.78
C PRO A 43 0.49 -3.36 -13.60
N PHE A 44 1.57 -3.76 -12.94
CA PHE A 44 2.84 -4.11 -13.57
C PHE A 44 2.98 -5.64 -13.62
N GLN A 45 3.27 -6.18 -14.81
CA GLN A 45 3.51 -7.61 -15.02
C GLN A 45 4.96 -8.02 -14.74
N THR A 46 5.86 -7.04 -14.70
CA THR A 46 7.25 -7.27 -14.33
C THR A 46 7.29 -7.64 -12.86
N HIS A 47 7.80 -8.83 -12.54
CA HIS A 47 8.33 -9.07 -11.20
C HIS A 47 9.13 -7.83 -10.81
N ILE A 48 8.81 -7.22 -9.66
CA ILE A 48 9.76 -6.32 -9.00
C ILE A 48 11.05 -7.15 -9.05
N PRO A 49 12.09 -6.76 -9.81
CA PRO A 49 13.36 -7.41 -9.62
C PRO A 49 13.56 -7.22 -8.13
N LEU A 50 13.62 -8.33 -7.37
CA LEU A 50 14.10 -8.24 -6.01
C LEU A 50 15.39 -7.47 -6.20
N ILE A 51 15.34 -6.17 -5.88
CA ILE A 51 16.54 -5.37 -5.82
C ILE A 51 17.20 -6.12 -4.68
N GLU A 52 18.12 -7.03 -5.02
CA GLU A 52 18.98 -7.64 -4.03
C GLU A 52 19.41 -6.46 -3.21
N LEU A 53 19.03 -6.43 -1.92
CA LEU A 53 19.31 -5.30 -1.07
C LEU A 53 20.82 -5.14 -1.10
N GLN A 54 21.26 -4.20 -1.94
CA GLN A 54 22.66 -3.99 -2.16
C GLN A 54 23.12 -3.23 -0.93
N GLU A 55 24.23 -3.70 -0.37
CA GLU A 55 24.81 -3.09 0.82
C GLU A 55 24.91 -1.58 0.61
N LYS A 56 24.54 -0.81 1.64
CA LYS A 56 24.52 0.66 1.63
C LYS A 56 25.84 1.22 1.09
N ASP A 57 26.95 0.54 1.37
CA ASP A 57 28.30 0.87 0.92
C ASP A 57 28.43 0.95 -0.61
N LYS A 58 27.63 0.19 -1.37
CA LYS A 58 27.61 0.26 -2.85
C LYS A 58 27.03 1.56 -3.40
N PHE A 59 26.35 2.34 -2.55
CA PHE A 59 25.75 3.62 -2.91
C PHE A 59 26.33 4.80 -2.12
N ALA A 60 27.52 4.65 -1.53
CA ALA A 60 28.16 5.72 -0.76
C ALA A 60 28.22 7.06 -1.54
N GLN A 61 28.47 6.99 -2.84
CA GLN A 61 28.49 8.16 -3.74
C GLN A 61 27.13 8.83 -3.98
N VAL A 62 26.01 8.15 -3.69
CA VAL A 62 24.65 8.67 -3.90
C VAL A 62 24.13 9.38 -2.65
N TRP A 63 24.45 8.85 -1.47
CA TRP A 63 23.88 9.31 -0.21
C TRP A 63 24.73 10.35 0.51
N GLY A 64 26.00 10.52 0.13
CA GLY A 64 26.93 11.39 0.85
C GLY A 64 27.16 10.93 2.30
N ASP A 65 28.08 11.59 2.99
CA ASP A 65 28.39 11.32 4.40
C ASP A 65 27.19 11.62 5.32
#